data_AF-A0A951RZN9-F1
#
_entry.id   AF-A0A951RZN9-F1
#
_cell.length_a   1.000
_cell.length_b   1.000
_cell.length_c   1.000
_cell.angle_alpha   90.00
_cell.angle_beta   90.00
_cell.angle_gamma   90.00
#
_symmetry.space_group_name_H-M   'P 1'
#
loop_
_entity.id
_entity.type
_entity.pdbx_description
1 polymer ?
#
loop_
_entity_poly.entity_id
_entity_poly.type
_entity_poly.pdbx_seq_one_letter_code
_entity_poly.pdbx_strand_id
1 'polypeptide(L)'
;MLTKNELLKNKSLLEDRARACLVGHAIGDSFGDIARSPDYHLQYGITMDFTEKPAPGTDDTEFALLTAQTLIKARGNLSDSDVLESWKTHVLPLSELKRGGASEREAAANIRRGVLPPLSGIYNSHYMSDGAAMRVTPIGIVCAGDPELAAKLAEIDARISHSRDGLWSAQAVAVAVAVAMAGASVDEICKAAIEVTPEDSWMRFTFNRAFKIVEEHKTLEEAWKPLHDVLWTEYKSVAPEAVPSALAIFKLTNGDFKRGIIYSGNFGRDADTISAIVGAISGAMNGMDSIPQTWVNKVRLTTGVCLPFTKGMDLFNVASQLADLVQLLYSGKQII
;
A
#
# COMPACT_ATOMS: atom_id res chain seq x y z
N MET A 1 -9.05 -12.03 15.58
CA MET A 1 -9.12 -12.27 14.12
C MET A 1 -10.14 -13.33 13.77
N LEU A 2 -10.86 -13.16 12.67
CA LEU A 2 -11.68 -14.18 12.01
C LEU A 2 -10.78 -15.25 11.39
N THR A 3 -11.19 -16.51 11.48
CA THR A 3 -10.57 -17.61 10.75
C THR A 3 -10.87 -17.52 9.25
N LYS A 4 -10.03 -18.17 8.42
CA LYS A 4 -10.27 -18.28 6.98
C LYS A 4 -11.69 -18.77 6.66
N ASN A 5 -12.18 -19.76 7.39
CA ASN A 5 -13.53 -20.31 7.20
C ASN A 5 -14.65 -19.32 7.52
N GLU A 6 -14.46 -18.45 8.51
CA GLU A 6 -15.43 -17.41 8.86
C GLU A 6 -15.47 -16.30 7.82
N LEU A 7 -14.31 -15.87 7.31
CA LEU A 7 -14.21 -14.92 6.20
C LEU A 7 -14.91 -15.47 4.95
N LEU A 8 -14.70 -16.76 4.62
CA LEU A 8 -15.32 -17.37 3.46
C LEU A 8 -16.85 -17.42 3.56
N LYS A 9 -17.38 -17.68 4.76
CA LYS A 9 -18.83 -17.71 5.00
C LYS A 9 -19.48 -16.33 4.91
N ASN A 10 -18.72 -15.24 5.04
CA ASN A 10 -19.24 -13.88 5.02
C ASN A 10 -18.69 -13.08 3.83
N LYS A 11 -19.16 -13.44 2.62
CA LYS A 11 -18.78 -12.76 1.38
C LYS A 11 -19.02 -11.25 1.42
N SER A 12 -20.15 -10.82 1.99
CA SER A 12 -20.49 -9.39 2.07
C SER A 12 -19.48 -8.61 2.90
N LEU A 13 -19.05 -9.14 4.04
CA LEU A 13 -18.04 -8.51 4.88
C LEU A 13 -16.68 -8.44 4.18
N LEU A 14 -16.29 -9.52 3.50
CA LEU A 14 -15.04 -9.57 2.75
C LEU A 14 -15.01 -8.53 1.62
N GLU A 15 -16.10 -8.43 0.86
CA GLU A 15 -16.25 -7.46 -0.22
C GLU A 15 -16.28 -6.02 0.30
N ASP A 16 -16.96 -5.77 1.42
CA ASP A 16 -16.98 -4.47 2.09
C ASP A 16 -15.57 -4.02 2.51
N ARG A 17 -14.84 -4.90 3.21
CA ARG A 17 -13.46 -4.62 3.62
C ARG A 17 -12.51 -4.48 2.45
N ALA A 18 -12.68 -5.27 1.38
CA ALA A 18 -11.84 -5.16 0.18
C ALA A 18 -12.05 -3.81 -0.51
N ARG A 19 -13.30 -3.34 -0.61
CA ARG A 19 -13.63 -2.02 -1.15
C ARG A 19 -13.04 -0.92 -0.27
N ALA A 20 -13.24 -1.00 1.03
CA ALA A 20 -12.72 -0.02 1.98
C ALA A 20 -11.20 0.04 1.97
N CYS A 21 -10.53 -1.11 1.86
CA CYS A 21 -9.09 -1.20 1.74
C CYS A 21 -8.56 -0.53 0.46
N LEU A 22 -9.06 -0.93 -0.71
CA LEU A 22 -8.55 -0.42 -1.98
C LEU A 22 -8.92 1.06 -2.22
N VAL A 23 -10.09 1.49 -1.76
CA VAL A 23 -10.52 2.90 -1.86
C VAL A 23 -9.81 3.74 -0.81
N GLY A 24 -9.60 3.19 0.39
CA GLY A 24 -8.81 3.82 1.44
C GLY A 24 -7.37 4.09 0.99
N HIS A 25 -6.77 3.13 0.28
CA HIS A 25 -5.48 3.30 -0.40
C HIS A 25 -5.48 4.50 -1.35
N ALA A 26 -6.46 4.57 -2.25
CA ALA A 26 -6.54 5.64 -3.24
C ALA A 26 -6.88 7.01 -2.65
N ILE A 27 -7.69 7.04 -1.58
CA ILE A 27 -7.93 8.24 -0.78
C ILE A 27 -6.61 8.71 -0.16
N GLY A 28 -5.87 7.79 0.46
CA GLY A 28 -4.60 8.09 1.11
C GLY A 28 -3.57 8.68 0.17
N ASP A 29 -3.32 8.00 -0.95
CA ASP A 29 -2.51 8.46 -2.08
C ASP A 29 -2.89 9.91 -2.46
N SER A 30 -4.14 10.10 -2.88
CA SER A 30 -4.56 11.40 -3.42
C SER A 30 -4.55 12.51 -2.38
N PHE A 31 -4.98 12.22 -1.16
CA PHE A 31 -4.97 13.18 -0.05
C PHE A 31 -3.55 13.56 0.33
N GLY A 32 -2.63 12.59 0.38
CA GLY A 32 -1.23 12.83 0.74
C GLY A 32 -0.49 13.68 -0.30
N ASP A 33 -0.66 13.40 -1.60
CA ASP A 33 -0.09 14.21 -2.68
C ASP A 33 -0.57 15.66 -2.62
N ILE A 34 -1.85 15.84 -2.37
CA ILE A 34 -2.48 17.16 -2.24
C ILE A 34 -2.00 17.88 -0.99
N ALA A 35 -2.06 17.23 0.17
CA ALA A 35 -1.76 17.83 1.45
C ALA A 35 -0.31 18.32 1.52
N ARG A 36 0.64 17.62 0.88
CA ARG A 36 2.05 18.03 0.82
C ARG A 36 2.34 19.12 -0.23
N SER A 37 1.36 19.52 -1.05
CA SER A 37 1.58 20.49 -2.13
C SER A 37 1.74 21.92 -1.59
N PRO A 38 2.64 22.76 -2.18
CA PRO A 38 2.83 24.13 -1.74
C PRO A 38 1.56 24.98 -1.75
N ASP A 39 0.68 24.75 -2.75
CA ASP A 39 -0.57 25.49 -2.89
C ASP A 39 -1.53 25.21 -1.74
N TYR A 40 -1.63 23.95 -1.29
CA TYR A 40 -2.50 23.58 -0.18
C TYR A 40 -1.93 24.01 1.16
N HIS A 41 -0.61 23.91 1.35
CA HIS A 41 0.05 24.50 2.51
C HIS A 41 -0.19 26.02 2.58
N LEU A 42 -0.11 26.74 1.46
CA LEU A 42 -0.39 28.19 1.42
C LEU A 42 -1.85 28.51 1.74
N GLN A 43 -2.79 27.69 1.24
CA GLN A 43 -4.22 27.95 1.37
C GLN A 43 -4.78 27.57 2.75
N TYR A 44 -4.33 26.46 3.33
CA TYR A 44 -4.95 25.86 4.52
C TYR A 44 -4.00 25.69 5.70
N GLY A 45 -2.67 25.74 5.47
CA GLY A 45 -1.68 25.28 6.44
C GLY A 45 -1.77 23.76 6.59
N ILE A 46 -2.74 23.29 7.38
CA ILE A 46 -3.03 21.87 7.59
C ILE A 46 -4.27 21.48 6.81
N THR A 47 -4.14 20.47 5.94
CA THR A 47 -5.27 19.96 5.15
C THR A 47 -6.14 19.05 6.01
N MET A 48 -7.40 19.44 6.25
CA MET A 48 -8.32 18.69 7.13
C MET A 48 -9.45 17.97 6.37
N ASP A 49 -9.61 18.24 5.06
CA ASP A 49 -10.66 17.66 4.22
C ASP A 49 -10.26 17.71 2.74
N PHE A 50 -10.86 16.85 1.90
CA PHE A 50 -10.76 16.99 0.45
C PHE A 50 -11.50 18.26 0.01
N THR A 51 -10.78 19.13 -0.67
CA THR A 51 -11.37 20.35 -1.24
C THR A 51 -12.25 20.06 -2.46
N GLU A 52 -12.94 21.08 -2.97
CA GLU A 52 -13.72 20.98 -4.20
C GLU A 52 -12.89 20.62 -5.44
N LYS A 53 -11.58 20.92 -5.44
CA LYS A 53 -10.69 20.61 -6.56
C LYS A 53 -10.66 19.11 -6.87
N PRO A 54 -10.41 18.72 -8.14
CA PRO A 54 -10.13 17.34 -8.49
C PRO A 54 -8.92 16.83 -7.71
N ALA A 55 -9.02 15.59 -7.25
CA ALA A 55 -8.01 14.94 -6.45
C ALA A 55 -7.65 13.62 -7.14
N PRO A 56 -6.81 13.66 -8.19
CA PRO A 56 -6.33 12.44 -8.81
C PRO A 56 -5.38 11.72 -7.85
N GLY A 57 -5.36 10.39 -7.89
CA GLY A 57 -4.26 9.61 -7.30
C GLY A 57 -2.97 9.73 -8.13
N THR A 58 -1.91 9.12 -7.65
CA THR A 58 -0.57 9.08 -8.22
C THR A 58 -0.25 7.69 -8.79
N ASP A 59 1.04 7.36 -8.87
CA ASP A 59 1.54 6.04 -9.17
C ASP A 59 1.22 5.00 -8.09
N ASP A 60 1.02 5.37 -6.82
CA ASP A 60 0.65 4.44 -5.74
C ASP A 60 -0.61 3.63 -6.09
N THR A 61 -1.71 4.32 -6.40
CA THR A 61 -2.97 3.67 -6.78
C THR A 61 -2.84 2.92 -8.10
N GLU A 62 -2.14 3.48 -9.08
CA GLU A 62 -2.10 2.90 -10.43
C GLU A 62 -1.21 1.67 -10.49
N PHE A 63 -0.09 1.63 -9.75
CA PHE A 63 0.71 0.41 -9.57
C PHE A 63 0.00 -0.61 -8.68
N ALA A 64 -0.76 -0.20 -7.65
CA ALA A 64 -1.65 -1.12 -6.95
C ALA A 64 -2.65 -1.75 -7.92
N LEU A 65 -3.22 -0.99 -8.86
CA LEU A 65 -4.11 -1.57 -9.89
C LEU A 65 -3.38 -2.49 -10.87
N LEU A 66 -2.12 -2.22 -11.21
CA LEU A 66 -1.29 -3.17 -11.96
C LEU A 66 -1.15 -4.49 -11.20
N THR A 67 -0.84 -4.46 -9.91
CA THR A 67 -0.77 -5.66 -9.06
C THR A 67 -2.12 -6.37 -9.02
N ALA A 68 -3.23 -5.64 -8.84
CA ALA A 68 -4.57 -6.20 -8.79
C ALA A 68 -4.95 -6.92 -10.09
N GLN A 69 -4.73 -6.28 -11.24
CA GLN A 69 -5.02 -6.90 -12.55
C GLN A 69 -4.14 -8.13 -12.81
N THR A 70 -2.89 -8.09 -12.36
CA THR A 70 -1.98 -9.24 -12.45
C THR A 70 -2.48 -10.42 -11.61
N LEU A 71 -2.92 -10.18 -10.38
CA LEU A 71 -3.52 -11.19 -9.51
C LEU A 71 -4.81 -11.77 -10.10
N ILE A 72 -5.68 -10.92 -10.67
CA ILE A 72 -6.93 -11.35 -11.33
C ILE A 72 -6.62 -12.25 -12.52
N LYS A 73 -5.68 -11.85 -13.38
CA LYS A 73 -5.24 -12.66 -14.54
C LYS A 73 -4.61 -13.99 -14.11
N ALA A 74 -3.78 -13.96 -13.06
CA ALA A 74 -3.14 -15.15 -12.48
C ALA A 74 -4.08 -15.98 -11.59
N ARG A 75 -5.35 -15.55 -11.41
CA ARG A 75 -6.35 -16.20 -10.55
C ARG A 75 -5.84 -16.44 -9.13
N GLY A 76 -5.08 -15.47 -8.61
CA GLY A 76 -4.45 -15.50 -7.28
C GLY A 76 -3.15 -16.32 -7.19
N ASN A 77 -2.78 -17.08 -8.22
CA ASN A 77 -1.54 -17.87 -8.23
C ASN A 77 -0.40 -17.08 -8.91
N LEU A 78 0.04 -15.99 -8.27
CA LEU A 78 1.03 -15.08 -8.83
C LEU A 78 2.41 -15.74 -9.00
N SER A 79 3.04 -15.53 -10.15
CA SER A 79 4.42 -15.94 -10.45
C SER A 79 5.26 -14.78 -10.98
N ASP A 80 6.59 -14.92 -11.02
CA ASP A 80 7.47 -13.92 -11.65
C ASP A 80 7.10 -13.66 -13.10
N SER A 81 6.71 -14.71 -13.83
CA SER A 81 6.31 -14.59 -15.22
C SER A 81 5.08 -13.73 -15.37
N ASP A 82 4.11 -13.82 -14.46
CA ASP A 82 2.90 -13.00 -14.50
C ASP A 82 3.23 -11.52 -14.24
N VAL A 83 4.06 -11.24 -13.22
CA VAL A 83 4.49 -9.88 -12.87
C VAL A 83 5.31 -9.28 -14.02
N LEU A 84 6.29 -10.03 -14.55
CA LEU A 84 7.12 -9.59 -15.67
C LEU A 84 6.28 -9.33 -16.93
N GLU A 85 5.31 -10.19 -17.24
CA GLU A 85 4.44 -10.02 -18.40
C GLU A 85 3.52 -8.80 -18.25
N SER A 86 3.02 -8.56 -17.04
CA SER A 86 2.24 -7.37 -16.72
C SER A 86 3.06 -6.09 -16.92
N TRP A 87 4.30 -6.06 -16.43
CA TRP A 87 5.22 -4.94 -16.65
C TRP A 87 5.58 -4.76 -18.13
N LYS A 88 5.83 -5.85 -18.87
CA LYS A 88 6.07 -5.80 -20.32
C LYS A 88 4.88 -5.23 -21.09
N THR A 89 3.67 -5.50 -20.64
CA THR A 89 2.45 -5.05 -21.30
C THR A 89 2.14 -3.59 -20.98
N HIS A 90 2.32 -3.18 -19.71
CA HIS A 90 1.75 -1.93 -19.22
C HIS A 90 2.77 -0.86 -18.81
N VAL A 91 4.02 -1.25 -18.53
CA VAL A 91 5.06 -0.33 -18.02
C VAL A 91 6.16 -0.11 -19.07
N LEU A 92 6.73 -1.19 -19.61
CA LEU A 92 7.85 -1.10 -20.56
C LEU A 92 7.55 -0.35 -21.88
N PRO A 93 6.32 -0.38 -22.43
CA PRO A 93 6.00 0.37 -23.65
C PRO A 93 5.94 1.88 -23.45
N LEU A 94 5.85 2.35 -22.20
CA LEU A 94 5.81 3.78 -21.90
C LEU A 94 7.19 4.41 -22.15
N SER A 95 7.23 5.43 -23.00
CA SER A 95 8.46 6.20 -23.27
C SER A 95 8.94 6.97 -22.03
N GLU A 96 8.01 7.38 -21.18
CA GLU A 96 8.24 7.99 -19.89
C GLU A 96 7.19 7.49 -18.89
N LEU A 97 7.64 7.16 -17.67
CA LEU A 97 6.76 6.82 -16.57
C LEU A 97 6.41 8.11 -15.80
N LYS A 98 5.45 8.88 -16.32
CA LYS A 98 5.03 10.14 -15.70
C LYS A 98 4.55 9.88 -14.28
N ARG A 99 4.94 10.73 -13.33
CA ARG A 99 4.72 10.57 -11.89
C ARG A 99 5.28 9.29 -11.25
N GLY A 100 5.73 8.30 -12.01
CA GLY A 100 6.27 7.06 -11.44
C GLY A 100 7.60 7.26 -10.73
N GLY A 101 7.76 6.56 -9.61
CA GLY A 101 8.95 6.51 -8.79
C GLY A 101 10.25 6.16 -9.53
N ALA A 102 11.38 6.56 -8.95
CA ALA A 102 12.70 6.32 -9.53
C ALA A 102 13.01 4.82 -9.63
N SER A 103 12.55 4.03 -8.66
CA SER A 103 12.75 2.58 -8.64
C SER A 103 12.01 1.87 -9.77
N GLU A 104 10.77 2.28 -10.08
CA GLU A 104 9.97 1.73 -11.16
C GLU A 104 10.60 2.05 -12.53
N ARG A 105 11.09 3.28 -12.69
CA ARG A 105 11.81 3.73 -13.89
C ARG A 105 13.08 2.92 -14.10
N GLU A 106 13.89 2.72 -13.06
CA GLU A 106 15.13 1.97 -13.15
C GLU A 106 14.88 0.47 -13.39
N ALA A 107 13.90 -0.11 -12.71
CA ALA A 107 13.50 -1.50 -12.96
C ALA A 107 13.04 -1.70 -14.42
N ALA A 108 12.23 -0.77 -14.96
CA ALA A 108 11.85 -0.80 -16.36
C ALA A 108 13.07 -0.68 -17.30
N ALA A 109 14.06 0.13 -16.96
CA ALA A 109 15.32 0.24 -17.71
C ALA A 109 16.15 -1.05 -17.64
N ASN A 110 16.26 -1.67 -16.46
CA ASN A 110 16.94 -2.94 -16.24
C ASN A 110 16.32 -4.06 -17.09
N ILE A 111 14.98 -4.17 -17.07
CA ILE A 111 14.26 -5.20 -17.84
C ILE A 111 14.43 -4.98 -19.35
N ARG A 112 14.37 -3.73 -19.83
CA ARG A 112 14.64 -3.42 -21.25
C ARG A 112 16.05 -3.81 -21.69
N ARG A 113 17.01 -3.84 -20.77
CA ARG A 113 18.40 -4.29 -21.01
C ARG A 113 18.58 -5.82 -20.86
N GLY A 114 17.51 -6.55 -20.54
CA GLY A 114 17.56 -8.00 -20.36
C GLY A 114 17.95 -8.45 -18.95
N VAL A 115 18.05 -7.53 -17.98
CA VAL A 115 18.22 -7.89 -16.56
C VAL A 115 16.82 -8.21 -16.01
N LEU A 116 16.56 -9.49 -15.74
CA LEU A 116 15.23 -9.98 -15.32
C LEU A 116 15.16 -10.16 -13.79
N PRO A 117 13.96 -10.27 -13.20
CA PRO A 117 13.80 -10.57 -11.78
C PRO A 117 14.49 -11.89 -11.39
N PRO A 118 15.09 -12.01 -10.19
CA PRO A 118 15.18 -10.97 -9.15
C PRO A 118 16.32 -9.96 -9.38
N LEU A 119 17.16 -10.15 -10.40
CA LEU A 119 18.34 -9.29 -10.65
C LEU A 119 17.93 -7.85 -10.97
N SER A 120 16.77 -7.64 -11.61
CA SER A 120 16.26 -6.31 -11.92
C SER A 120 15.99 -5.46 -10.67
N GLY A 121 15.57 -6.09 -9.57
CA GLY A 121 15.39 -5.44 -8.27
C GLY A 121 16.65 -5.40 -7.41
N ILE A 122 17.54 -6.41 -7.52
CA ILE A 122 18.82 -6.43 -6.81
C ILE A 122 19.78 -5.35 -7.33
N TYR A 123 19.81 -5.14 -8.66
CA TYR A 123 20.66 -4.13 -9.31
C TYR A 123 19.92 -2.82 -9.59
N ASN A 124 18.85 -2.54 -8.87
CA ASN A 124 18.17 -1.25 -8.91
C ASN A 124 18.83 -0.32 -7.88
N SER A 125 19.36 0.83 -8.25
CA SER A 125 19.98 1.76 -7.30
C SER A 125 19.00 2.31 -6.25
N HIS A 126 17.69 2.25 -6.55
CA HIS A 126 16.60 2.65 -5.66
C HIS A 126 15.90 1.46 -4.99
N TYR A 127 16.55 0.30 -4.87
CA TYR A 127 15.92 -0.92 -4.34
C TYR A 127 15.31 -0.80 -2.92
N MET A 128 15.70 0.23 -2.15
CA MET A 128 15.23 0.49 -0.78
C MET A 128 14.04 1.45 -0.71
N SER A 129 13.54 1.96 -1.84
CA SER A 129 12.36 2.84 -1.81
C SER A 129 11.09 2.10 -1.41
N ASP A 130 10.04 2.85 -1.13
CA ASP A 130 8.69 2.37 -0.80
C ASP A 130 7.81 2.03 -2.03
N GLY A 131 8.33 2.16 -3.25
CA GLY A 131 7.61 1.87 -4.50
C GLY A 131 7.04 0.44 -4.62
N ALA A 132 7.60 -0.54 -3.90
CA ALA A 132 6.97 -1.85 -3.75
C ALA A 132 5.89 -1.86 -2.65
N ALA A 133 6.14 -1.21 -1.52
CA ALA A 133 5.18 -1.12 -0.41
C ALA A 133 3.87 -0.44 -0.83
N MET A 134 3.94 0.60 -1.66
CA MET A 134 2.76 1.32 -2.14
C MET A 134 1.83 0.50 -3.05
N ARG A 135 2.28 -0.63 -3.61
CA ARG A 135 1.50 -1.37 -4.64
C ARG A 135 1.02 -2.76 -4.24
N VAL A 136 1.30 -3.20 -3.02
CA VAL A 136 0.99 -4.56 -2.54
C VAL A 136 -0.32 -4.67 -1.75
N THR A 137 -1.06 -3.58 -1.59
CA THR A 137 -2.42 -3.60 -0.99
C THR A 137 -3.32 -4.70 -1.58
N PRO A 138 -3.41 -4.91 -2.91
CA PRO A 138 -4.20 -6.00 -3.48
C PRO A 138 -3.76 -7.40 -3.05
N ILE A 139 -2.46 -7.62 -2.81
CA ILE A 139 -1.92 -8.89 -2.33
C ILE A 139 -2.46 -9.17 -0.94
N GLY A 140 -2.44 -8.17 -0.05
CA GLY A 140 -3.02 -8.28 1.28
C GLY A 140 -4.51 -8.60 1.25
N ILE A 141 -5.28 -8.00 0.33
CA ILE A 141 -6.71 -8.32 0.14
C ILE A 141 -6.90 -9.80 -0.25
N VAL A 142 -6.17 -10.28 -1.26
CA VAL A 142 -6.29 -11.67 -1.76
C VAL A 142 -5.82 -12.69 -0.72
N CYS A 143 -4.92 -12.30 0.17
CA CYS A 143 -4.38 -13.13 1.24
C CYS A 143 -5.07 -12.88 2.59
N ALA A 144 -6.32 -12.40 2.62
CA ALA A 144 -7.03 -12.10 3.86
C ALA A 144 -6.95 -13.25 4.88
N GLY A 145 -6.41 -12.96 6.07
CA GLY A 145 -6.19 -13.94 7.14
C GLY A 145 -5.05 -14.95 6.92
N ASP A 146 -4.18 -14.73 5.93
CA ASP A 146 -3.00 -15.56 5.64
C ASP A 146 -1.72 -14.70 5.50
N PRO A 147 -1.05 -14.38 6.62
CA PRO A 147 0.15 -13.54 6.59
C PRO A 147 1.33 -14.23 5.87
N GLU A 148 1.45 -15.55 5.94
CA GLU A 148 2.53 -16.28 5.27
C GLU A 148 2.39 -16.21 3.74
N LEU A 149 1.17 -16.41 3.23
CA LEU A 149 0.89 -16.25 1.80
C LEU A 149 1.07 -14.80 1.36
N ALA A 150 0.62 -13.84 2.17
CA ALA A 150 0.79 -12.41 1.89
C ALA A 150 2.27 -12.04 1.71
N ALA A 151 3.14 -12.47 2.64
CA ALA A 151 4.58 -12.23 2.57
C ALA A 151 5.20 -12.88 1.33
N LYS A 152 4.78 -14.11 0.99
CA LYS A 152 5.27 -14.83 -0.20
C LYS A 152 4.88 -14.14 -1.50
N LEU A 153 3.62 -13.76 -1.66
CA LEU A 153 3.16 -13.10 -2.89
C LEU A 153 3.74 -11.69 -3.03
N ALA A 154 3.91 -10.97 -1.91
CA ALA A 154 4.56 -9.66 -1.89
C ALA A 154 6.03 -9.75 -2.32
N GLU A 155 6.77 -10.81 -1.95
CA GLU A 155 8.13 -11.04 -2.43
C GLU A 155 8.18 -11.22 -3.97
N ILE A 156 7.24 -12.00 -4.52
CA ILE A 156 7.15 -12.27 -5.97
C ILE A 156 6.89 -10.96 -6.73
N ASP A 157 5.98 -10.11 -6.25
CA ASP A 157 5.75 -8.80 -6.86
C ASP A 157 6.95 -7.86 -6.69
N ALA A 158 7.47 -7.73 -5.47
CA ALA A 158 8.46 -6.71 -5.14
C ALA A 158 9.81 -6.95 -5.84
N ARG A 159 10.24 -8.20 -6.01
CA ARG A 159 11.57 -8.53 -6.56
C ARG A 159 11.78 -8.14 -8.02
N ILE A 160 10.74 -7.69 -8.72
CA ILE A 160 10.90 -7.07 -10.04
C ILE A 160 11.64 -5.74 -9.97
N SER A 161 11.46 -4.94 -8.91
CA SER A 161 12.05 -3.60 -8.79
C SER A 161 12.79 -3.34 -7.48
N HIS A 162 12.55 -4.12 -6.43
CA HIS A 162 13.12 -3.89 -5.10
C HIS A 162 13.85 -5.13 -4.58
N SER A 163 14.67 -4.92 -3.54
CA SER A 163 15.31 -5.98 -2.76
C SER A 163 15.50 -5.50 -1.32
N ARG A 164 15.89 -6.39 -0.39
CA ARG A 164 16.17 -6.06 1.01
C ARG A 164 15.05 -5.21 1.64
N ASP A 165 15.36 -4.07 2.24
CA ASP A 165 14.40 -3.23 2.96
C ASP A 165 13.22 -2.74 2.11
N GLY A 166 13.39 -2.50 0.80
CA GLY A 166 12.26 -2.18 -0.08
C GLY A 166 11.37 -3.38 -0.41
N LEU A 167 11.90 -4.61 -0.30
CA LEU A 167 11.11 -5.84 -0.44
C LEU A 167 10.43 -6.21 0.88
N TRP A 168 11.16 -6.15 2.01
CA TRP A 168 10.63 -6.46 3.33
C TRP A 168 9.53 -5.47 3.75
N SER A 169 9.61 -4.22 3.30
CA SER A 169 8.53 -3.23 3.48
C SER A 169 7.24 -3.66 2.79
N ALA A 170 7.33 -4.19 1.56
CA ALA A 170 6.19 -4.70 0.83
C ALA A 170 5.58 -5.93 1.52
N GLN A 171 6.42 -6.82 2.05
CA GLN A 171 5.93 -7.93 2.87
C GLN A 171 5.20 -7.41 4.12
N ALA A 172 5.77 -6.44 4.83
CA ALA A 172 5.15 -5.85 6.03
C ALA A 172 3.78 -5.23 5.72
N VAL A 173 3.65 -4.45 4.64
CA VAL A 173 2.37 -3.83 4.24
C VAL A 173 1.34 -4.88 3.81
N ALA A 174 1.72 -5.84 2.97
CA ALA A 174 0.81 -6.90 2.52
C ALA A 174 0.30 -7.73 3.70
N VAL A 175 1.17 -8.06 4.66
CA VAL A 175 0.83 -8.78 5.89
C VAL A 175 -0.09 -7.97 6.78
N ALA A 176 0.20 -6.69 6.98
CA ALA A 176 -0.65 -5.77 7.77
C ALA A 176 -2.07 -5.73 7.20
N VAL A 177 -2.21 -5.55 5.88
CA VAL A 177 -3.50 -5.56 5.19
C VAL A 177 -4.18 -6.93 5.33
N ALA A 178 -3.46 -8.03 5.11
CA ALA A 178 -4.03 -9.38 5.19
C ALA A 178 -4.63 -9.69 6.57
N VAL A 179 -3.96 -9.33 7.66
CA VAL A 179 -4.49 -9.55 9.01
C VAL A 179 -5.57 -8.53 9.39
N ALA A 180 -5.50 -7.28 8.90
CA ALA A 180 -6.56 -6.29 9.05
C ALA A 180 -7.87 -6.72 8.38
N MET A 181 -7.79 -7.29 7.17
CA MET A 181 -8.93 -7.88 6.47
C MET A 181 -9.64 -8.98 7.29
N ALA A 182 -8.88 -9.68 8.15
CA ALA A 182 -9.39 -10.68 9.08
C ALA A 182 -9.85 -10.10 10.42
N GLY A 183 -9.86 -8.78 10.62
CA GLY A 183 -10.27 -8.15 11.87
C GLY A 183 -9.29 -8.39 13.02
N ALA A 184 -7.98 -8.32 12.72
CA ALA A 184 -6.96 -8.15 13.74
C ALA A 184 -7.11 -6.80 14.44
N SER A 185 -6.75 -6.75 15.72
CA SER A 185 -6.58 -5.51 16.47
C SER A 185 -5.37 -4.71 15.96
N VAL A 186 -5.31 -3.42 16.30
CA VAL A 186 -4.20 -2.52 15.93
C VAL A 186 -2.84 -3.12 16.32
N ASP A 187 -2.72 -3.64 17.54
CA ASP A 187 -1.46 -4.23 18.02
C ASP A 187 -1.11 -5.54 17.28
N GLU A 188 -2.09 -6.38 16.96
CA GLU A 188 -1.88 -7.59 16.15
C GLU A 188 -1.43 -7.23 14.72
N ILE A 189 -2.00 -6.19 14.11
CA ILE A 189 -1.61 -5.69 12.78
C ILE A 189 -0.16 -5.20 12.81
N CYS A 190 0.18 -4.30 13.74
CA CYS A 190 1.53 -3.77 13.89
C CYS A 190 2.56 -4.87 14.17
N LYS A 191 2.21 -5.84 15.01
CA LYS A 191 3.05 -7.00 15.32
C LYS A 191 3.30 -7.88 14.09
N ALA A 192 2.27 -8.22 13.33
CA ALA A 192 2.43 -9.03 12.14
C ALA A 192 3.31 -8.34 11.08
N ALA A 193 3.13 -7.02 10.91
CA ALA A 193 3.92 -6.22 9.98
C ALA A 193 5.42 -6.20 10.33
N ILE A 194 5.75 -6.02 11.61
CA ILE A 194 7.16 -5.97 12.03
C ILE A 194 7.80 -7.36 11.95
N GLU A 195 7.10 -8.42 12.36
CA GLU A 195 7.63 -9.79 12.50
C GLU A 195 8.18 -10.39 11.19
N VAL A 196 7.68 -9.95 10.03
CA VAL A 196 8.17 -10.43 8.72
C VAL A 196 9.47 -9.77 8.25
N THR A 197 9.97 -8.76 8.96
CA THR A 197 11.22 -8.06 8.60
C THR A 197 12.43 -8.69 9.30
N PRO A 198 13.59 -8.91 8.66
CA PRO A 198 14.75 -9.51 9.34
C PRO A 198 15.25 -8.69 10.54
N GLU A 199 15.67 -9.36 11.62
CA GLU A 199 16.03 -8.69 12.88
C GLU A 199 17.20 -7.69 12.74
N ASP A 200 18.12 -7.94 11.81
CA ASP A 200 19.30 -7.13 11.52
C ASP A 200 19.09 -6.12 10.37
N SER A 201 17.87 -6.00 9.85
CA SER A 201 17.52 -5.05 8.78
C SER A 201 17.37 -3.61 9.29
N TRP A 202 17.55 -2.64 8.38
CA TRP A 202 17.26 -1.25 8.68
C TRP A 202 15.76 -1.06 8.94
N MET A 203 14.91 -1.77 8.20
CA MET A 203 13.46 -1.79 8.39
C MET A 203 13.07 -2.20 9.82
N ARG A 204 13.63 -3.29 10.35
CA ARG A 204 13.36 -3.72 11.72
C ARG A 204 13.82 -2.67 12.73
N PHE A 205 15.00 -2.10 12.51
CA PHE A 205 15.52 -1.03 13.37
C PHE A 205 14.56 0.16 13.42
N THR A 206 14.09 0.66 12.28
CA THR A 206 13.20 1.84 12.24
C THR A 206 11.81 1.54 12.78
N PHE A 207 11.25 0.34 12.54
CA PHE A 207 10.01 -0.08 13.20
C PHE A 207 10.13 -0.08 14.72
N ASN A 208 11.18 -0.70 15.27
CA ASN A 208 11.41 -0.74 16.72
C ASN A 208 11.51 0.68 17.31
N ARG A 209 12.18 1.60 16.61
CA ARG A 209 12.30 3.00 17.04
C ARG A 209 10.97 3.73 16.97
N ALA A 210 10.22 3.57 15.89
CA ALA A 210 8.91 4.19 15.70
C ALA A 210 7.91 3.72 16.76
N PHE A 211 7.80 2.41 17.00
CA PHE A 211 6.87 1.87 18.01
C PHE A 211 7.27 2.23 19.43
N LYS A 212 8.57 2.30 19.74
CA LYS A 212 9.02 2.83 21.02
C LYS A 212 8.56 4.29 21.23
N ILE A 213 8.65 5.13 20.20
CA ILE A 213 8.14 6.51 20.27
C ILE A 213 6.62 6.51 20.49
N VAL A 214 5.87 5.66 19.79
CA VAL A 214 4.42 5.53 19.99
C VAL A 214 4.06 5.06 21.41
N GLU A 215 4.90 4.25 22.06
CA GLU A 215 4.70 3.83 23.45
C GLU A 215 5.03 4.94 24.46
N GLU A 216 6.03 5.78 24.17
CA GLU A 216 6.48 6.89 25.02
C GLU A 216 5.59 8.13 24.89
N HIS A 217 4.87 8.28 23.77
CA HIS A 217 4.07 9.46 23.43
C HIS A 217 2.61 9.08 23.14
N LYS A 218 1.65 9.71 23.84
CA LYS A 218 0.23 9.29 23.78
C LYS A 218 -0.56 9.95 22.66
N THR A 219 -0.04 11.02 22.09
CA THR A 219 -0.68 11.72 20.98
C THR A 219 0.30 11.93 19.83
N LEU A 220 -0.25 12.15 18.64
CA LEU A 220 0.58 12.41 17.48
C LEU A 220 1.34 13.73 17.61
N GLU A 221 0.76 14.75 18.22
CA GLU A 221 1.42 16.05 18.43
C GLU A 221 2.70 15.91 19.25
N GLU A 222 2.70 15.00 20.23
CA GLU A 222 3.88 14.66 21.03
C GLU A 222 4.88 13.80 20.24
N ALA A 223 4.39 12.83 19.47
CA ALA A 223 5.20 11.89 18.70
C ALA A 223 5.77 12.47 17.39
N TRP A 224 5.19 13.56 16.87
CA TRP A 224 5.46 14.07 15.52
C TRP A 224 6.94 14.35 15.28
N LYS A 225 7.53 15.22 16.10
CA LYS A 225 8.94 15.60 15.98
C LYS A 225 9.86 14.41 16.26
N PRO A 226 9.69 13.61 17.34
CA PRO A 226 10.49 12.41 17.55
C PRO A 226 10.47 11.43 16.37
N LEU A 227 9.30 11.17 15.76
CA LEU A 227 9.18 10.30 14.59
C LEU A 227 9.98 10.88 13.42
N HIS A 228 9.82 12.18 13.14
CA HIS A 228 10.60 12.86 12.11
C HIS A 228 12.10 12.78 12.38
N ASP A 229 12.55 13.12 13.57
CA ASP A 229 13.98 13.16 13.91
C ASP A 229 14.64 11.78 13.79
N VAL A 230 13.93 10.69 14.16
CA VAL A 230 14.51 9.34 14.15
C VAL A 230 14.43 8.63 12.81
N LEU A 231 13.36 8.89 12.03
CA LEU A 231 13.10 8.21 10.76
C LEU A 231 13.66 8.96 9.56
N TRP A 232 13.98 10.25 9.71
CA TRP A 232 14.42 11.10 8.61
C TRP A 232 15.64 10.54 7.85
N THR A 233 15.53 10.60 6.53
CA THR A 233 16.63 10.33 5.60
C THR A 233 16.75 11.43 4.54
N GLU A 234 17.85 11.46 3.79
CA GLU A 234 18.03 12.44 2.70
C GLU A 234 17.14 12.15 1.48
N TYR A 235 16.79 10.88 1.25
CA TYR A 235 15.92 10.47 0.16
C TYR A 235 14.47 10.33 0.67
N LYS A 236 13.52 11.07 0.10
CA LYS A 236 12.19 11.24 0.71
C LYS A 236 11.34 9.96 0.77
N SER A 237 11.52 9.04 -0.17
CA SER A 237 10.70 7.85 -0.36
C SER A 237 11.46 6.56 -0.01
N VAL A 238 12.21 6.58 1.10
CA VAL A 238 12.90 5.39 1.63
C VAL A 238 11.92 4.55 2.43
N ALA A 239 11.81 3.25 2.15
CA ALA A 239 10.85 2.40 2.83
C ALA A 239 11.04 2.30 4.35
N PRO A 240 12.29 2.18 4.88
CA PRO A 240 12.57 2.32 6.32
C PRO A 240 12.11 3.63 6.98
N GLU A 241 11.78 4.67 6.20
CA GLU A 241 11.18 5.91 6.71
C GLU A 241 9.65 5.88 6.58
N ALA A 242 9.14 5.63 5.37
CA ALA A 242 7.71 5.74 5.05
C ALA A 242 6.86 4.69 5.75
N VAL A 243 7.24 3.41 5.71
CA VAL A 243 6.40 2.32 6.24
C VAL A 243 6.30 2.35 7.78
N PRO A 244 7.41 2.52 8.53
CA PRO A 244 7.31 2.73 9.97
C PRO A 244 6.53 4.00 10.36
N SER A 245 6.64 5.08 9.58
CA SER A 245 5.82 6.29 9.79
C SER A 245 4.33 5.99 9.64
N ALA A 246 3.95 5.28 8.58
CA ALA A 246 2.56 4.88 8.34
C ALA A 246 2.00 4.03 9.50
N LEU A 247 2.73 3.00 9.93
CA LEU A 247 2.28 2.13 11.01
C LEU A 247 2.28 2.82 12.38
N ALA A 248 3.19 3.78 12.62
CA ALA A 248 3.17 4.60 13.82
C ALA A 248 1.92 5.51 13.87
N ILE A 249 1.59 6.17 12.75
CA ILE A 249 0.39 7.01 12.63
C ILE A 249 -0.87 6.15 12.81
N PHE A 250 -0.94 5.01 12.11
CA PHE A 250 -2.04 4.05 12.25
C PHE A 250 -2.26 3.62 13.72
N LYS A 251 -1.16 3.35 14.45
CA LYS A 251 -1.24 2.98 15.87
C LYS A 251 -1.67 4.14 16.75
N LEU A 252 -1.13 5.35 16.53
CA LEU A 252 -1.49 6.56 17.28
C LEU A 252 -2.95 7.00 17.04
N THR A 253 -3.52 6.69 15.88
CA THR A 253 -4.94 6.94 15.60
C THR A 253 -5.85 5.79 15.99
N ASN A 254 -5.30 4.71 16.55
CA ASN A 254 -6.03 3.47 16.87
C ASN A 254 -6.85 2.95 15.67
N GLY A 255 -6.29 3.07 14.47
CA GLY A 255 -6.94 2.67 13.21
C GLY A 255 -8.15 3.51 12.80
N ASP A 256 -8.39 4.68 13.40
CA ASP A 256 -9.43 5.61 12.92
C ASP A 256 -9.07 6.10 11.51
N PHE A 257 -9.95 5.83 10.56
CA PHE A 257 -9.71 6.11 9.14
C PHE A 257 -9.51 7.61 8.87
N LYS A 258 -10.46 8.46 9.29
CA LYS A 258 -10.43 9.88 8.96
C LYS A 258 -9.24 10.59 9.62
N ARG A 259 -9.01 10.32 10.90
CA ARG A 259 -7.85 10.84 11.63
C ARG A 259 -6.55 10.32 11.01
N GLY A 260 -6.50 9.03 10.70
CA GLY A 260 -5.38 8.38 10.01
C GLY A 260 -4.96 9.16 8.77
N ILE A 261 -5.87 9.32 7.82
CA ILE A 261 -5.63 10.03 6.54
C ILE A 261 -5.19 11.49 6.76
N ILE A 262 -5.86 12.23 7.65
CA ILE A 262 -5.51 13.63 7.92
C ILE A 262 -4.08 13.71 8.45
N TYR A 263 -3.73 12.85 9.40
CA TYR A 263 -2.43 12.90 10.03
C TYR A 263 -1.31 12.39 9.10
N SER A 264 -1.53 11.31 8.37
CA SER A 264 -0.57 10.79 7.39
C SER A 264 -0.36 11.74 6.23
N GLY A 265 -1.43 12.34 5.70
CA GLY A 265 -1.32 13.28 4.58
C GLY A 265 -0.58 14.56 4.92
N ASN A 266 -0.69 15.02 6.18
CA ASN A 266 0.06 16.19 6.63
C ASN A 266 1.44 15.85 7.21
N PHE A 267 1.81 14.56 7.32
CA PHE A 267 3.10 14.14 7.88
C PHE A 267 4.30 14.72 7.11
N GLY A 268 4.07 15.18 5.88
CA GLY A 268 5.14 15.61 4.99
C GLY A 268 5.93 14.41 4.51
N ARG A 269 7.15 14.64 4.01
CA ARG A 269 7.98 13.58 3.42
C ARG A 269 7.23 12.92 2.26
N ASP A 270 7.14 11.59 2.21
CA ASP A 270 6.40 10.84 1.18
C ASP A 270 4.94 10.62 1.59
N ALA A 271 4.22 11.72 1.79
CA ALA A 271 2.91 11.71 2.44
C ALA A 271 1.83 10.93 1.66
N ASP A 272 1.92 10.87 0.34
CA ASP A 272 1.08 10.04 -0.54
C ASP A 272 1.21 8.56 -0.18
N THR A 273 2.41 8.00 -0.19
CA THR A 273 2.63 6.59 0.16
C THR A 273 2.34 6.28 1.62
N ILE A 274 2.77 7.14 2.55
CA ILE A 274 2.47 6.98 3.98
C ILE A 274 0.95 6.93 4.19
N SER A 275 0.22 7.84 3.55
CA SER A 275 -1.23 7.94 3.68
C SER A 275 -1.97 6.83 2.94
N ALA A 276 -1.47 6.37 1.79
CA ALA A 276 -2.01 5.21 1.08
C ALA A 276 -1.97 3.94 1.95
N ILE A 277 -0.84 3.68 2.63
CA ILE A 277 -0.69 2.55 3.54
C ILE A 277 -1.65 2.69 4.75
N VAL A 278 -1.72 3.86 5.39
CA VAL A 278 -2.64 4.11 6.52
C VAL A 278 -4.09 3.91 6.09
N GLY A 279 -4.47 4.42 4.91
CA GLY A 279 -5.80 4.30 4.34
C GLY A 279 -6.17 2.86 4.02
N ALA A 280 -5.24 2.09 3.43
CA ALA A 280 -5.44 0.68 3.12
C ALA A 280 -5.71 -0.15 4.38
N ILE A 281 -4.88 -0.01 5.40
CA ILE A 281 -4.99 -0.78 6.66
C ILE A 281 -6.24 -0.36 7.44
N SER A 282 -6.48 0.95 7.60
CA SER A 282 -7.65 1.46 8.33
C SER A 282 -8.96 1.09 7.62
N GLY A 283 -8.99 1.15 6.29
CA GLY A 283 -10.15 0.72 5.50
C GLY A 283 -10.40 -0.78 5.62
N ALA A 284 -9.36 -1.61 5.51
CA ALA A 284 -9.47 -3.06 5.70
C ALA A 284 -10.01 -3.44 7.08
N MET A 285 -9.59 -2.73 8.13
CA MET A 285 -10.02 -2.99 9.52
C MET A 285 -11.49 -2.63 9.74
N ASN A 286 -11.92 -1.47 9.26
CA ASN A 286 -13.18 -0.84 9.68
C ASN A 286 -14.32 -0.93 8.64
N GLY A 287 -14.05 -1.28 7.39
CA GLY A 287 -15.08 -1.36 6.34
C GLY A 287 -15.53 0.00 5.80
N MET A 288 -16.46 0.00 4.83
CA MET A 288 -16.81 1.21 4.07
C MET A 288 -17.50 2.28 4.90
N ASP A 289 -18.24 1.89 5.94
CA ASP A 289 -18.97 2.82 6.82
C ASP A 289 -18.04 3.80 7.56
N SER A 290 -16.74 3.48 7.66
CA SER A 290 -15.74 4.35 8.26
C SER A 290 -15.22 5.45 7.32
N ILE A 291 -15.53 5.38 6.02
CA ILE A 291 -14.96 6.24 4.98
C ILE A 291 -15.98 7.30 4.56
N PRO A 292 -15.62 8.61 4.60
CA PRO A 292 -16.52 9.65 4.10
C PRO A 292 -16.86 9.45 2.62
N GLN A 293 -18.16 9.34 2.30
CA GLN A 293 -18.62 9.12 0.92
C GLN A 293 -18.16 10.23 -0.04
N THR A 294 -18.00 11.46 0.45
CA THR A 294 -17.46 12.59 -0.31
C THR A 294 -16.03 12.33 -0.78
N TRP A 295 -15.23 11.62 -0.01
CA TRP A 295 -13.84 11.25 -0.34
C TRP A 295 -13.82 10.10 -1.35
N VAL A 296 -14.68 9.10 -1.17
CA VAL A 296 -14.85 7.99 -2.12
C VAL A 296 -15.15 8.51 -3.53
N ASN A 297 -16.06 9.49 -3.63
CA ASN A 297 -16.47 10.07 -4.92
C ASN A 297 -15.32 10.76 -5.67
N LYS A 298 -14.25 11.16 -4.98
CA LYS A 298 -13.09 11.82 -5.60
C LYS A 298 -12.15 10.84 -6.30
N VAL A 299 -12.03 9.61 -5.79
CA VAL A 299 -10.99 8.66 -6.21
C VAL A 299 -11.52 7.36 -6.82
N ARG A 300 -12.83 7.09 -6.72
CA ARG A 300 -13.42 5.82 -7.18
C ARG A 300 -13.08 5.45 -8.63
N LEU A 301 -12.98 6.46 -9.50
CA LEU A 301 -12.57 6.30 -10.89
C LEU A 301 -11.14 6.82 -11.05
N THR A 302 -10.25 5.94 -11.49
CA THR A 302 -8.83 6.25 -11.66
C THR A 302 -8.56 7.08 -12.91
N THR A 303 -7.47 7.84 -12.88
CA THR A 303 -7.21 8.87 -13.89
C THR A 303 -6.23 8.42 -14.98
N GLY A 304 -5.40 7.42 -14.70
CA GLY A 304 -4.41 6.88 -15.64
C GLY A 304 -3.27 7.86 -15.91
N VAL A 305 -2.85 8.62 -14.89
CA VAL A 305 -1.81 9.67 -15.01
C VAL A 305 -0.40 9.08 -15.09
N CYS A 306 -0.17 7.94 -14.45
CA CYS A 306 1.10 7.20 -14.46
C CYS A 306 1.06 6.02 -15.43
N LEU A 307 0.06 5.14 -15.27
CA LEU A 307 -0.20 3.95 -16.06
C LEU A 307 -1.53 4.12 -16.82
N PRO A 308 -1.50 4.54 -18.10
CA PRO A 308 -2.69 4.92 -18.85
C PRO A 308 -3.78 3.85 -18.95
N PHE A 309 -3.41 2.57 -18.89
CA PHE A 309 -4.38 1.47 -18.96
C PHE A 309 -5.35 1.46 -17.78
N THR A 310 -4.99 2.08 -16.65
CA THR A 310 -5.83 2.16 -15.46
C THR A 310 -6.93 3.21 -15.60
N LYS A 311 -6.90 4.09 -16.61
CA LYS A 311 -7.87 5.19 -16.74
C LYS A 311 -9.31 4.70 -16.75
N GLY A 312 -10.13 5.23 -15.85
CA GLY A 312 -11.56 4.95 -15.75
C GLY A 312 -11.89 3.60 -15.09
N MET A 313 -10.90 2.89 -14.54
CA MET A 313 -11.18 1.71 -13.72
C MET A 313 -11.96 2.10 -12.46
N ASP A 314 -12.99 1.33 -12.14
CA ASP A 314 -13.76 1.49 -10.91
C ASP A 314 -13.16 0.64 -9.81
N LEU A 315 -12.64 1.29 -8.76
CA LEU A 315 -12.01 0.63 -7.61
C LEU A 315 -12.96 -0.37 -6.93
N PHE A 316 -14.27 -0.12 -6.93
CA PHE A 316 -15.22 -1.06 -6.35
C PHE A 316 -15.29 -2.36 -7.12
N ASN A 317 -15.24 -2.30 -8.46
CA ASN A 317 -15.27 -3.48 -9.31
C ASN A 317 -13.98 -4.30 -9.18
N VAL A 318 -12.83 -3.62 -9.05
CA VAL A 318 -11.55 -4.29 -8.84
C VAL A 318 -11.52 -4.95 -7.47
N ALA A 319 -11.96 -4.26 -6.41
CA ALA A 319 -12.06 -4.81 -5.06
C ALA A 319 -12.98 -6.04 -4.98
N SER A 320 -14.15 -6.01 -5.63
CA SER A 320 -15.05 -7.15 -5.69
C SER A 320 -14.39 -8.37 -6.38
N GLN A 321 -13.64 -8.16 -7.46
CA GLN A 321 -12.90 -9.24 -8.12
C GLN A 321 -11.79 -9.82 -7.23
N LEU A 322 -11.07 -8.99 -6.49
CA LEU A 322 -10.06 -9.45 -5.53
C LEU A 322 -10.71 -10.26 -4.39
N ALA A 323 -11.87 -9.82 -3.87
CA ALA A 323 -12.62 -10.57 -2.86
C ALA A 323 -13.10 -11.94 -3.38
N ASP A 324 -13.49 -12.03 -4.64
CA ASP A 324 -13.83 -13.31 -5.28
C ASP A 324 -12.60 -14.24 -5.42
N LEU A 325 -11.38 -13.71 -5.59
CA LEU A 325 -10.17 -14.54 -5.59
C LEU A 325 -9.87 -15.17 -4.23
N VAL A 326 -10.14 -14.48 -3.12
CA VAL A 326 -9.98 -15.07 -1.77
C VAL A 326 -10.86 -16.31 -1.64
N GLN A 327 -12.11 -16.23 -2.12
CA GLN A 327 -13.04 -17.36 -2.15
C GLN A 327 -12.50 -18.50 -3.00
N LEU A 328 -11.91 -18.19 -4.15
CA LEU A 328 -11.29 -19.17 -5.02
C LEU A 328 -10.12 -19.90 -4.34
N LEU A 329 -9.18 -19.15 -3.78
CA LEU A 329 -7.96 -19.68 -3.19
C LEU A 329 -8.23 -20.60 -2.00
N TYR A 330 -9.18 -20.23 -1.13
CA TYR A 330 -9.41 -21.00 0.09
C TYR A 330 -10.53 -22.04 -0.02
N SER A 331 -11.38 -21.99 -1.06
CA SER A 331 -12.36 -23.06 -1.30
C SER A 331 -11.76 -24.31 -1.94
N GLY A 332 -10.50 -24.27 -2.39
CA GLY A 332 -9.82 -25.39 -3.03
C GLY A 332 -10.41 -25.80 -4.39
N LYS A 333 -11.36 -25.05 -4.94
CA LYS A 333 -11.97 -25.32 -6.25
C LYS A 333 -11.17 -24.61 -7.34
N GLN A 334 -10.57 -25.37 -8.26
CA GLN A 334 -10.16 -24.80 -9.55
C GLN A 334 -11.42 -24.51 -10.38
N ILE A 335 -11.67 -23.25 -10.77
CA ILE A 335 -12.67 -22.97 -11.83
C ILE A 335 -12.09 -23.55 -13.12
N ILE A 336 -12.82 -24.51 -13.67
CA ILE A 336 -12.59 -25.14 -14.99
C ILE A 336 -12.79 -24.07 -16.07
#